data_AF-A0A2T2PY44-F1
#
_entry.id   AF-A0A2T2PY44-F1
#
_cell.length_a   1.000
_cell.length_b   1.000
_cell.length_c   1.000
_cell.angle_alpha   90.00
_cell.angle_beta   90.00
_cell.angle_gamma   90.00
#
_symmetry.space_group_name_H-M   'P 1'
#
loop_
_entity.id
_entity.type
_entity.pdbx_description
1 polymer ?
#
loop_
_entity_poly.entity_id
_entity_poly.type
_entity_poly.pdbx_seq_one_letter_code
_entity_poly.pdbx_strand_id
1 'polypeptide(L)'
;MLVLHNDFELFCVAALTAGAGRWQGVCIQHGLPTDEFFPTRAPRQVVWGDRSRAAYVSQGTSPDAISFGTFPSPAMRSGAVMSSAVALVSQTHTPVFGRSLARDFLELAERLADRMSGRGQLAILLHPEEVRLGHPFAGTRLAGLCRPPPHREFDAESGPSSILVGFCSTALIKAAQQGHLVIGMNWPVTASHAALSVGRPAVVADNPNQLCDLIERLLADPAERASLLRTQQAWLDGTFAYGDDWLPEVTA
;
A
#
# COMPACT_ATOMS: atom_id res chain seq x y z
N MET A 1 -20.00 21.95 -8.05
CA MET A 1 -18.94 20.93 -8.25
C MET A 1 -19.22 19.76 -7.33
N LEU A 2 -18.94 18.52 -7.75
CA LEU A 2 -19.09 17.31 -6.94
C LEU A 2 -17.70 16.73 -6.66
N VAL A 3 -17.33 16.67 -5.38
CA VAL A 3 -16.09 16.04 -4.94
C VAL A 3 -16.36 14.55 -4.70
N LEU A 4 -15.54 13.71 -5.31
CA LEU A 4 -15.65 12.27 -5.36
C LEU A 4 -14.39 11.63 -4.75
N HIS A 5 -14.49 10.36 -4.39
CA HIS A 5 -13.45 9.64 -3.68
C HIS A 5 -13.19 8.29 -4.34
N ASN A 6 -11.92 7.97 -4.60
CA ASN A 6 -11.55 6.83 -5.42
C ASN A 6 -11.92 5.46 -4.80
N ASP A 7 -12.17 5.38 -3.49
CA ASP A 7 -12.60 4.12 -2.83
C ASP A 7 -14.13 3.90 -2.88
N PHE A 8 -14.89 4.80 -3.52
CA PHE A 8 -16.37 4.76 -3.54
C PHE A 8 -16.94 4.88 -4.95
N GLU A 9 -16.29 4.30 -5.95
CA GLU A 9 -16.60 4.54 -7.37
C GLU A 9 -18.06 4.23 -7.73
N LEU A 10 -18.66 3.17 -7.18
CA LEU A 10 -20.07 2.86 -7.44
C LEU A 10 -21.01 4.03 -7.07
N PHE A 11 -20.78 4.67 -5.92
CA PHE A 11 -21.53 5.84 -5.47
C PHE A 11 -21.19 7.07 -6.31
N CYS A 12 -19.94 7.20 -6.72
CA CYS A 12 -19.49 8.28 -7.59
C CYS A 12 -20.22 8.25 -8.95
N VAL A 13 -20.29 7.08 -9.59
CA VAL A 13 -21.03 6.89 -10.85
C VAL A 13 -22.52 7.18 -10.69
N ALA A 14 -23.13 6.71 -9.59
CA ALA A 14 -24.54 6.95 -9.31
C ALA A 14 -24.83 8.46 -9.17
N ALA A 15 -23.99 9.18 -8.42
CA ALA A 15 -24.11 10.62 -8.24
C ALA A 15 -23.92 11.38 -9.55
N LEU A 16 -22.90 11.04 -10.34
CA LEU A 16 -22.65 11.65 -11.65
C LEU A 16 -23.83 11.44 -12.61
N THR A 17 -24.40 10.23 -12.60
CA THR A 17 -25.55 9.87 -13.44
C THR A 17 -26.81 10.63 -13.01
N ALA A 18 -27.11 10.68 -11.70
CA ALA A 18 -28.23 11.46 -11.17
C ALA A 18 -28.09 12.97 -11.41
N GLY A 19 -26.84 13.45 -11.42
CA GLY A 19 -26.51 14.82 -11.79
C GLY A 19 -26.87 15.15 -13.25
N ALA A 20 -26.93 14.15 -14.14
CA ALA A 20 -27.23 14.30 -15.57
C ALA A 20 -26.39 15.41 -16.24
N GLY A 21 -25.09 15.44 -15.92
CA GLY A 21 -24.16 16.45 -16.46
C GLY A 21 -24.22 17.84 -15.79
N ARG A 22 -25.11 18.05 -14.81
CA ARG A 22 -25.21 19.33 -14.07
C ARG A 22 -24.06 19.55 -13.09
N TRP A 23 -23.31 18.50 -12.76
CA TRP A 23 -22.19 18.57 -11.82
C TRP A 23 -20.89 18.24 -12.53
N GLN A 24 -19.90 19.11 -12.34
CA GLN A 24 -18.51 18.79 -12.65
C GLN A 24 -17.96 17.92 -11.52
N GLY A 25 -17.65 16.66 -11.83
CA GLY A 25 -17.08 15.71 -10.89
C GLY A 25 -15.57 15.78 -10.85
N VAL A 26 -15.00 15.86 -9.65
CA VAL A 26 -13.57 15.76 -9.42
C VAL A 26 -13.34 14.63 -8.43
N CYS A 27 -12.61 13.59 -8.83
CA CYS A 27 -12.24 12.50 -7.93
C CYS A 27 -10.88 12.77 -7.31
N ILE A 28 -10.80 12.69 -5.98
CA ILE A 28 -9.57 12.85 -5.22
C ILE A 28 -9.07 11.46 -4.83
N GLN A 29 -7.82 11.18 -5.16
CA GLN A 29 -7.14 9.96 -4.72
C GLN A 29 -6.83 10.07 -3.22
N HIS A 30 -7.42 9.17 -2.44
CA HIS A 30 -7.22 9.02 -1.01
C HIS A 30 -6.59 7.66 -0.64
N GLY A 31 -6.76 6.67 -1.51
CA GLY A 31 -6.20 5.34 -1.38
C GLY A 31 -5.33 4.93 -2.57
N LEU A 32 -4.74 3.74 -2.47
CA LEU A 32 -4.19 3.08 -3.65
C LEU A 32 -5.35 2.69 -4.57
N PRO A 33 -5.20 2.83 -5.89
CA PRO A 33 -6.19 2.29 -6.80
C PRO A 33 -6.31 0.77 -6.61
N THR A 34 -7.53 0.27 -6.58
CA THR A 34 -7.86 -1.16 -6.51
C THR A 34 -8.69 -1.59 -7.72
N ASP A 35 -8.75 -2.88 -8.01
CA ASP A 35 -9.61 -3.44 -9.05
C ASP A 35 -11.10 -3.15 -8.86
N GLU A 36 -11.52 -2.89 -7.63
CA GLU A 36 -12.92 -2.59 -7.31
C GLU A 36 -13.36 -1.21 -7.83
N PHE A 37 -12.45 -0.24 -7.88
CA PHE A 37 -12.82 1.17 -8.09
C PHE A 37 -12.00 1.90 -9.16
N PHE A 38 -11.02 1.25 -9.80
CA PHE A 38 -10.12 1.86 -10.77
C PHE A 38 -10.29 1.30 -12.20
N PRO A 39 -10.27 2.16 -13.25
CA PRO A 39 -10.22 3.62 -13.20
C PRO A 39 -11.56 4.24 -12.77
N THR A 40 -11.51 5.34 -12.04
CA THR A 40 -12.72 6.09 -11.66
C THR A 40 -13.28 6.87 -12.86
N ARG A 41 -14.59 7.03 -12.95
CA ARG A 41 -15.28 7.68 -14.08
C ARG A 41 -15.44 9.19 -13.96
N ALA A 42 -14.93 9.79 -12.88
CA ALA A 42 -14.99 11.24 -12.75
C ALA A 42 -14.26 11.93 -13.92
N PRO A 43 -14.81 13.02 -14.47
CA PRO A 43 -14.23 13.70 -15.62
C PRO A 43 -12.90 14.40 -15.31
N ARG A 44 -12.59 14.63 -14.02
CA ARG A 44 -11.30 15.11 -13.54
C ARG A 44 -10.79 14.28 -12.38
N GLN A 45 -9.48 14.12 -12.31
CA GLN A 45 -8.76 13.30 -11.37
C GLN A 45 -7.70 14.13 -10.66
N VAL A 46 -7.67 14.07 -9.33
CA VAL A 46 -6.61 14.62 -8.50
C VAL A 46 -5.85 13.43 -7.92
N VAL A 47 -4.62 13.22 -8.39
CA VAL A 47 -3.82 12.03 -8.10
C VAL A 47 -2.58 12.37 -7.28
N TRP A 48 -1.96 11.37 -6.65
CA TRP A 48 -0.80 11.56 -5.78
C TRP A 48 0.48 11.97 -6.50
N GLY A 49 0.72 11.47 -7.71
CA GLY A 49 1.97 11.72 -8.40
C GLY A 49 2.07 11.00 -9.74
N ASP A 50 3.28 11.00 -10.31
CA ASP A 50 3.53 10.52 -11.67
C ASP A 50 3.15 9.05 -11.87
N ARG A 51 3.35 8.20 -10.86
CA ARG A 51 2.93 6.81 -10.91
C ARG A 51 1.42 6.66 -11.07
N SER A 52 0.65 7.40 -10.29
CA SER A 52 -0.81 7.43 -10.45
C SER A 52 -1.19 8.00 -11.81
N ARG A 53 -0.60 9.12 -12.24
CA ARG A 53 -0.86 9.70 -13.56
C ARG A 53 -0.64 8.68 -14.68
N ALA A 54 0.49 7.97 -14.66
CA ALA A 54 0.81 6.94 -15.64
C ALA A 54 -0.23 5.81 -15.65
N ALA A 55 -0.68 5.36 -14.47
CA ALA A 55 -1.73 4.36 -14.36
C ALA A 55 -3.05 4.85 -14.98
N TYR A 56 -3.53 6.04 -14.62
CA TYR A 56 -4.76 6.63 -15.16
C TYR A 56 -4.70 6.83 -16.67
N VAL A 57 -3.58 7.32 -17.19
CA VAL A 57 -3.35 7.49 -18.64
C VAL A 57 -3.39 6.15 -19.37
N SER A 58 -2.76 5.10 -18.81
CA SER A 58 -2.80 3.76 -19.41
C SER A 58 -4.20 3.14 -19.48
N GLN A 59 -5.14 3.66 -18.69
CA GLN A 59 -6.54 3.25 -18.67
C GLN A 59 -7.45 4.21 -19.46
N GLY A 60 -6.86 5.13 -20.25
CA GLY A 60 -7.61 6.00 -21.16
C GLY A 60 -8.07 7.33 -20.55
N THR A 61 -7.62 7.70 -19.35
CA THR A 61 -7.86 9.04 -18.81
C THR A 61 -7.00 10.06 -19.56
N SER A 62 -7.60 11.15 -20.04
CA SER A 62 -6.85 12.22 -20.71
C SER A 62 -5.82 12.83 -19.75
N PRO A 63 -4.56 13.07 -20.17
CA PRO A 63 -3.57 13.79 -19.35
C PRO A 63 -4.07 15.14 -18.84
N ASP A 64 -4.84 15.87 -19.65
CA ASP A 64 -5.40 17.19 -19.30
C ASP A 64 -6.51 17.12 -18.23
N ALA A 65 -7.04 15.92 -17.97
CA ALA A 65 -8.02 15.67 -16.94
C ALA A 65 -7.40 15.28 -15.59
N ILE A 66 -6.06 15.24 -15.51
CA ILE A 66 -5.32 14.79 -14.32
C ILE A 66 -4.52 15.96 -13.75
N SER A 67 -4.75 16.24 -12.47
CA SER A 67 -3.97 17.20 -11.68
C SER A 67 -3.31 16.48 -10.50
N PHE A 68 -2.27 17.08 -9.93
CA PHE A 68 -1.66 16.58 -8.71
C PHE A 68 -2.31 17.22 -7.48
N GLY A 69 -2.60 16.40 -6.47
CA GLY A 69 -3.16 16.86 -5.21
C GLY A 69 -2.13 16.91 -4.09
N THR A 70 -2.41 17.68 -3.05
CA THR A 70 -1.61 17.63 -1.83
C THR A 70 -1.87 16.31 -1.10
N PHE A 71 -0.80 15.57 -0.83
CA PHE A 71 -0.80 14.44 0.10
C PHE A 71 0.18 14.78 1.24
N PRO A 72 -0.06 14.33 2.50
CA PRO A 72 0.91 14.49 3.58
C PRO A 72 2.31 14.05 3.16
N SER A 73 3.32 14.80 3.61
CA SER A 73 4.71 14.74 3.16
C SER A 73 5.17 13.33 2.73
N PRO A 74 5.74 13.19 1.51
CA PRO A 74 6.30 11.93 1.04
C PRO A 74 7.64 11.59 1.72
N ALA A 75 8.18 12.51 2.52
CA ALA A 75 9.46 12.32 3.18
C ALA A 75 9.37 11.19 4.22
N MET A 76 10.26 10.22 4.09
CA MET A 76 10.50 9.25 5.14
C MET A 76 11.05 9.97 6.37
N ARG A 77 10.54 9.62 7.54
CA ARG A 77 11.07 10.14 8.80
C ARG A 77 12.49 9.63 9.01
N SER A 78 13.39 10.53 9.36
CA SER A 78 14.77 10.20 9.66
C SER A 78 14.89 9.55 11.05
N GLY A 79 15.88 8.67 11.22
CA GLY A 79 16.54 8.51 12.52
C GLY A 79 16.00 7.48 13.51
N ALA A 80 15.23 6.47 13.10
CA ALA A 80 14.96 5.34 14.00
C ALA A 80 16.01 4.22 13.84
N VAL A 81 16.57 3.76 14.96
CA VAL A 81 17.43 2.56 14.99
C VAL A 81 16.62 1.37 14.46
N MET A 82 17.18 0.60 13.53
CA MET A 82 16.49 -0.56 12.96
C MET A 82 16.49 -1.72 13.97
N SER A 83 15.30 -2.16 14.33
CA SER A 83 15.01 -3.40 15.03
C SER A 83 15.18 -4.60 14.10
N SER A 84 15.41 -5.76 14.69
CA SER A 84 15.36 -7.05 13.99
C SER A 84 13.93 -7.59 13.86
N ALA A 85 12.92 -6.85 14.30
CA ALA A 85 11.52 -7.21 14.15
C ALA A 85 11.08 -7.17 12.68
N VAL A 86 10.23 -8.13 12.33
CA VAL A 86 9.59 -8.30 11.04
C VAL A 86 8.08 -8.31 11.26
N ALA A 87 7.35 -7.53 10.50
CA ALA A 87 5.89 -7.53 10.55
C ALA A 87 5.31 -7.85 9.16
N LEU A 88 4.40 -8.81 9.12
CA LEU A 88 3.62 -9.15 7.94
C LEU A 88 2.31 -8.36 7.97
N VAL A 89 2.14 -7.41 7.07
CA VAL A 89 0.88 -6.67 6.87
C VAL A 89 -0.05 -7.55 6.06
N SER A 90 -1.09 -8.06 6.71
CA SER A 90 -2.02 -8.99 6.09
C SER A 90 -3.13 -8.28 5.30
N GLN A 91 -3.55 -8.92 4.21
CA GLN A 91 -4.58 -8.42 3.30
C GLN A 91 -5.32 -9.60 2.65
N THR A 92 -5.97 -10.44 3.47
CA THR A 92 -6.68 -11.66 3.03
C THR A 92 -8.19 -11.54 3.02
N HIS A 93 -8.77 -10.48 3.60
CA HIS A 93 -10.21 -10.27 3.74
C HIS A 93 -10.96 -10.05 2.41
N THR A 94 -10.28 -9.60 1.36
CA THR A 94 -10.88 -9.33 0.06
C THR A 94 -9.99 -9.85 -1.05
N PRO A 95 -10.54 -10.34 -2.18
CA PRO A 95 -9.77 -10.49 -3.40
C PRO A 95 -9.07 -9.18 -3.77
N VAL A 96 -7.83 -9.28 -4.20
CA VAL A 96 -7.02 -8.13 -4.62
C VAL A 96 -6.56 -8.40 -6.04
N PHE A 97 -6.89 -7.50 -6.96
CA PHE A 97 -6.50 -7.61 -8.37
C PHE A 97 -6.92 -8.93 -9.01
N GLY A 98 -8.16 -9.34 -8.74
CA GLY A 98 -8.82 -10.47 -9.40
C GLY A 98 -8.63 -11.85 -8.75
N ARG A 99 -7.99 -11.97 -7.58
CA ARG A 99 -7.91 -13.26 -6.85
C ARG A 99 -7.77 -13.12 -5.34
N SER A 100 -8.12 -14.17 -4.60
CA SER A 100 -7.80 -14.28 -3.18
C SER A 100 -6.28 -14.47 -2.98
N LEU A 101 -5.74 -13.81 -1.96
CA LEU A 101 -4.34 -13.94 -1.52
C LEU A 101 -4.20 -14.77 -0.22
N ALA A 102 -5.29 -15.33 0.31
CA ALA A 102 -5.30 -16.00 1.60
C ALA A 102 -4.27 -17.15 1.69
N ARG A 103 -4.17 -17.96 0.62
CA ARG A 103 -3.20 -19.05 0.54
C ARG A 103 -1.76 -18.54 0.46
N ASP A 104 -1.50 -17.52 -0.36
CA ASP A 104 -0.16 -16.95 -0.51
C ASP A 104 0.33 -16.35 0.82
N PHE A 105 -0.55 -15.62 1.52
CA PHE A 105 -0.24 -15.07 2.84
C PHE A 105 -0.04 -16.15 3.90
N LEU A 106 -0.83 -17.23 3.88
CA LEU A 106 -0.65 -18.35 4.81
C LEU A 106 0.69 -19.03 4.59
N GLU A 107 1.04 -19.37 3.34
CA GLU A 107 2.33 -19.97 2.99
C GLU A 107 3.51 -19.07 3.39
N LEU A 108 3.40 -17.78 3.10
CA LEU A 108 4.39 -16.78 3.49
C LEU A 108 4.55 -16.70 5.01
N ALA A 109 3.45 -16.63 5.75
CA ALA A 109 3.48 -16.54 7.21
C ALA A 109 4.08 -17.79 7.86
N GLU A 110 3.75 -18.98 7.36
CA GLU A 110 4.35 -20.25 7.80
C GLU A 110 5.86 -20.24 7.56
N ARG A 111 6.31 -19.84 6.36
CA ARG A 111 7.74 -19.78 6.02
C ARG A 111 8.50 -18.79 6.90
N LEU A 112 7.94 -17.60 7.11
CA LEU A 112 8.51 -16.58 7.98
C LEU A 112 8.59 -17.09 9.43
N ALA A 113 7.53 -17.75 9.93
CA ALA A 113 7.52 -18.32 11.27
C ALA A 113 8.61 -19.38 11.44
N ASP A 114 8.80 -20.27 10.46
CA ASP A 114 9.87 -21.29 10.52
C ASP A 114 11.26 -20.69 10.51
N ARG A 115 11.53 -19.76 9.61
CA ARG A 115 12.87 -19.16 9.46
C ARG A 115 13.22 -18.22 10.61
N MET A 116 12.23 -17.52 11.17
CA MET A 116 12.42 -16.53 12.23
C MET A 116 12.12 -17.07 13.64
N SER A 117 11.90 -18.38 13.78
CA SER A 117 11.63 -19.06 15.06
C SER A 117 12.75 -18.79 16.08
N GLY A 118 12.37 -18.33 17.28
CA GLY A 118 13.28 -18.16 18.42
C GLY A 118 13.63 -16.71 18.80
N ARG A 119 13.16 -15.71 18.06
CA ARG A 119 13.53 -14.31 18.34
C ARG A 119 12.39 -13.38 18.77
N GLY A 120 11.15 -13.84 18.85
CA GLY A 120 10.00 -12.96 19.15
C GLY A 120 9.84 -11.80 18.15
N GLN A 121 10.41 -11.98 16.96
CA GLN A 121 10.61 -10.92 15.97
C GLN A 121 9.49 -10.83 14.95
N LEU A 122 8.65 -11.87 14.80
CA LEU A 122 7.57 -11.87 13.80
C LEU A 122 6.22 -11.50 14.41
N ALA A 123 5.52 -10.54 13.79
CA ALA A 123 4.11 -10.27 14.02
C ALA A 123 3.32 -10.31 12.70
N ILE A 124 2.07 -10.77 12.75
CA ILE A 124 1.12 -10.69 11.64
C ILE A 124 0.12 -9.58 11.97
N LEU A 125 0.20 -8.45 11.28
CA LEU A 125 -0.66 -7.29 11.49
C LEU A 125 -1.94 -7.50 10.67
N LEU A 126 -3.05 -7.76 11.38
CA LEU A 126 -4.34 -8.01 10.75
C LEU A 126 -5.00 -6.71 10.29
N HIS A 127 -5.69 -6.78 9.15
CA HIS A 127 -6.62 -5.75 8.72
C HIS A 127 -7.86 -5.71 9.65
N PRO A 128 -8.52 -4.55 9.87
CA PRO A 128 -9.75 -4.48 10.65
C PRO A 128 -10.83 -5.48 10.19
N GLU A 129 -10.99 -5.62 8.88
CA GLU A 129 -11.95 -6.57 8.28
C GLU A 129 -11.58 -8.03 8.54
N GLU A 130 -10.30 -8.37 8.70
CA GLU A 130 -9.86 -9.73 9.05
C GLU A 130 -10.20 -10.07 10.51
N VAL A 131 -10.23 -9.07 11.40
CA VAL A 131 -10.72 -9.26 12.77
C VAL A 131 -12.23 -9.46 12.78
N ARG A 132 -12.96 -8.73 11.92
CA ARG A 132 -14.43 -8.76 11.85
C ARG A 132 -14.97 -10.01 11.15
N LEU A 133 -14.35 -10.43 10.05
CA LEU A 133 -14.82 -11.50 9.17
C LEU A 133 -14.08 -12.83 9.38
N GLY A 134 -12.96 -12.80 10.11
CA GLY A 134 -12.05 -13.92 10.25
C GLY A 134 -10.88 -13.86 9.26
N HIS A 135 -9.86 -14.67 9.52
CA HIS A 135 -8.61 -14.69 8.76
C HIS A 135 -8.03 -16.11 8.67
N PRO A 136 -7.25 -16.44 7.63
CA PRO A 136 -6.76 -17.80 7.38
C PRO A 136 -5.76 -18.31 8.43
N PHE A 137 -5.19 -17.41 9.25
CA PHE A 137 -4.30 -17.79 10.35
C PHE A 137 -5.05 -18.30 11.60
N ALA A 138 -6.37 -18.10 11.66
CA ALA A 138 -7.16 -18.58 12.79
C ALA A 138 -7.15 -20.11 12.80
N GLY A 139 -6.92 -20.70 13.98
CA GLY A 139 -6.86 -22.16 14.13
C GLY A 139 -5.56 -22.82 13.63
N THR A 140 -4.57 -22.04 13.18
CA THR A 140 -3.22 -22.54 12.90
C THR A 140 -2.26 -22.18 14.04
N ARG A 141 -1.02 -22.69 13.98
CA ARG A 141 0.03 -22.30 14.93
C ARG A 141 0.40 -20.80 14.86
N LEU A 142 -0.01 -20.11 13.80
CA LEU A 142 0.26 -18.69 13.58
C LEU A 142 -0.69 -17.76 14.34
N ALA A 143 -1.77 -18.29 14.92
CA ALA A 143 -2.77 -17.49 15.63
C ALA A 143 -2.16 -16.61 16.74
N GLY A 144 -1.17 -17.12 17.47
CA GLY A 144 -0.46 -16.37 18.53
C GLY A 144 0.42 -15.20 18.01
N LEU A 145 0.71 -15.18 16.71
CA LEU A 145 1.49 -14.10 16.06
C LEU A 145 0.60 -12.98 15.53
N CYS A 146 -0.71 -13.20 15.45
CA CYS A 146 -1.66 -12.21 14.95
C CYS A 146 -1.83 -11.05 15.93
N ARG A 147 -1.88 -9.83 15.39
CA ARG A 147 -2.13 -8.61 16.14
C ARG A 147 -3.35 -7.92 15.53
N PRO A 148 -4.39 -7.59 16.31
CA PRO A 148 -5.47 -6.74 15.83
C PRO A 148 -5.00 -5.26 15.77
N PRO A 149 -5.61 -4.42 14.93
CA PRO A 149 -5.39 -2.98 14.95
C PRO A 149 -5.88 -2.35 16.28
N PRO A 150 -5.37 -1.17 16.67
CA PRO A 150 -4.40 -0.33 15.96
C PRO A 150 -2.96 -0.88 16.04
N HIS A 151 -2.17 -0.61 15.00
CA HIS A 151 -0.78 -1.08 14.88
C HIS A 151 0.19 0.08 15.08
N ARG A 152 1.03 -0.02 16.11
CA ARG A 152 2.06 0.99 16.45
C ARG A 152 3.06 1.26 15.31
N GLU A 153 3.22 0.31 14.40
CA GLU A 153 4.09 0.40 13.22
C GLU A 153 3.62 1.46 12.21
N PHE A 154 2.42 2.01 12.39
CA PHE A 154 1.89 3.08 11.55
C PHE A 154 1.78 4.43 12.28
N ASP A 155 2.14 4.48 13.56
CA ASP A 155 2.00 5.67 14.40
C ASP A 155 3.25 6.56 14.36
N ALA A 156 3.06 7.88 14.52
CA ALA A 156 4.15 8.86 14.51
C ALA A 156 5.08 8.78 15.74
N GLU A 157 4.78 7.94 16.73
CA GLU A 157 5.68 7.64 17.85
C GLU A 157 6.19 6.20 17.79
N SER A 158 6.10 5.56 16.62
CA SER A 158 6.65 4.22 16.41
C SER A 158 8.11 4.22 16.87
N GLY A 159 8.45 3.25 17.72
CA GLY A 159 9.80 3.10 18.25
C GLY A 159 10.83 2.72 17.16
N PRO A 160 11.71 1.74 17.39
CA PRO A 160 12.72 1.40 16.39
C PRO A 160 12.09 0.94 15.07
N SER A 161 12.70 1.32 13.94
CA SER A 161 12.24 0.91 12.61
C SER A 161 12.25 -0.61 12.47
N SER A 162 11.29 -1.18 11.76
CA SER A 162 11.22 -2.62 11.51
C SER A 162 11.20 -2.93 10.01
N ILE A 163 11.31 -4.21 9.65
CA ILE A 163 11.05 -4.66 8.29
C ILE A 163 9.57 -5.02 8.17
N LEU A 164 8.84 -4.37 7.27
CA LEU A 164 7.45 -4.68 6.98
C LEU A 164 7.33 -5.36 5.63
N VAL A 165 6.58 -6.46 5.61
CA VAL A 165 6.34 -7.27 4.43
C VAL A 165 4.85 -7.23 4.12
N GLY A 166 4.50 -7.09 2.85
CA GLY A 166 3.11 -7.23 2.42
C GLY A 166 3.02 -7.33 0.91
N PHE A 167 1.83 -7.11 0.36
CA PHE A 167 1.62 -7.13 -1.09
C PHE A 167 1.63 -5.71 -1.68
N CYS A 168 0.53 -4.97 -1.56
CA CYS A 168 0.36 -3.63 -2.14
C CYS A 168 -0.65 -2.78 -1.36
N SER A 169 -0.44 -2.63 -0.05
CA SER A 169 -1.34 -1.90 0.84
C SER A 169 -0.91 -0.44 1.03
N THR A 170 -1.87 0.47 1.20
CA THR A 170 -1.60 1.85 1.66
C THR A 170 -0.89 1.88 3.01
N ALA A 171 -1.10 0.85 3.85
CA ALA A 171 -0.40 0.69 5.11
C ALA A 171 1.11 0.51 4.93
N LEU A 172 1.56 -0.09 3.82
CA LEU A 172 2.98 -0.21 3.50
C LEU A 172 3.58 1.16 3.13
N ILE A 173 2.85 2.00 2.40
CA ILE A 173 3.30 3.37 2.12
C ILE A 173 3.42 4.17 3.42
N LYS A 174 2.43 4.08 4.31
CA LYS A 174 2.47 4.73 5.63
C LYS A 174 3.67 4.25 6.46
N ALA A 175 3.94 2.94 6.49
CA ALA A 175 5.09 2.40 7.19
C ALA A 175 6.43 2.89 6.60
N ALA A 176 6.53 2.95 5.27
CA ALA A 176 7.70 3.51 4.61
C ALA A 176 7.91 4.98 4.99
N GLN A 177 6.83 5.78 5.06
CA GLN A 177 6.90 7.16 5.55
C GLN A 177 7.34 7.25 7.02
N GLN A 178 7.02 6.26 7.86
CA GLN A 178 7.51 6.18 9.24
C GLN A 178 8.96 5.69 9.38
N GLY A 179 9.66 5.43 8.27
CA GLY A 179 11.07 5.00 8.31
C GLY A 179 11.28 3.49 8.41
N HIS A 180 10.21 2.70 8.31
CA HIS A 180 10.32 1.24 8.22
C HIS A 180 10.80 0.82 6.83
N LEU A 181 11.54 -0.30 6.75
CA LEU A 181 11.92 -0.87 5.46
C LEU A 181 10.81 -1.78 4.97
N VAL A 182 10.25 -1.49 3.81
CA VAL A 182 9.10 -2.20 3.23
C VAL A 182 9.55 -3.11 2.09
N ILE A 183 9.08 -4.36 2.11
CA ILE A 183 9.30 -5.34 1.05
C ILE A 183 7.94 -5.84 0.55
N GLY A 184 7.72 -5.72 -0.75
CA GLY A 184 6.52 -6.23 -1.42
C GLY A 184 6.69 -7.68 -1.89
N MET A 185 5.62 -8.45 -1.90
CA MET A 185 5.58 -9.73 -2.61
C MET A 185 5.23 -9.49 -4.07
N ASN A 186 6.00 -10.07 -5.00
CA ASN A 186 5.71 -10.02 -6.44
C ASN A 186 4.82 -11.19 -6.87
N TRP A 187 3.72 -11.40 -6.16
CA TRP A 187 2.77 -12.43 -6.53
C TRP A 187 2.06 -12.08 -7.84
N PRO A 188 1.77 -13.08 -8.68
CA PRO A 188 1.06 -12.85 -9.93
C PRO A 188 -0.36 -12.33 -9.65
N VAL A 189 -0.77 -11.36 -10.45
CA VAL A 189 -2.14 -10.83 -10.49
C VAL A 189 -2.71 -11.02 -11.89
N THR A 190 -4.03 -11.18 -11.97
CA THR A 190 -4.74 -11.45 -13.22
C THR A 190 -5.41 -10.21 -13.80
N ALA A 191 -5.53 -9.14 -13.00
CA ALA A 191 -6.18 -7.90 -13.40
C ALA A 191 -5.44 -6.67 -12.84
N SER A 192 -5.83 -5.49 -13.33
CA SER A 192 -5.50 -4.20 -12.72
C SER A 192 -4.01 -3.93 -12.48
N HIS A 193 -3.16 -4.38 -13.41
CA HIS A 193 -1.70 -4.16 -13.36
C HIS A 193 -1.32 -2.68 -13.22
N ALA A 194 -2.08 -1.79 -13.85
CA ALA A 194 -1.89 -0.35 -13.73
C ALA A 194 -2.18 0.16 -12.31
N ALA A 195 -3.18 -0.38 -11.63
CA ALA A 195 -3.46 -0.05 -10.23
C ALA A 195 -2.36 -0.56 -9.30
N LEU A 196 -1.92 -1.80 -9.51
CA LEU A 196 -0.80 -2.41 -8.76
C LEU A 196 0.49 -1.58 -8.87
N SER A 197 0.81 -1.05 -10.06
CA SER A 197 2.07 -0.32 -10.30
C SER A 197 2.19 0.96 -9.46
N VAL A 198 1.07 1.55 -9.04
CA VAL A 198 1.06 2.73 -8.18
C VAL A 198 1.63 2.39 -6.80
N GLY A 199 1.09 1.35 -6.16
CA GLY A 199 1.40 1.02 -4.76
C GLY A 199 2.43 -0.06 -4.53
N ARG A 200 2.91 -0.72 -5.60
CA ARG A 200 3.91 -1.78 -5.49
C ARG A 200 5.22 -1.22 -4.89
N PRO A 201 5.69 -1.79 -3.75
CA PRO A 201 6.99 -1.42 -3.18
C PRO A 201 8.13 -1.60 -4.17
N ALA A 202 9.16 -0.76 -4.08
CA ALA A 202 10.31 -0.86 -4.98
C ALA A 202 11.22 -2.07 -4.70
N VAL A 203 11.28 -2.52 -3.45
CA VAL A 203 11.94 -3.77 -3.09
C VAL A 203 10.90 -4.87 -3.08
N VAL A 204 11.15 -5.93 -3.84
CA VAL A 204 10.24 -7.07 -3.92
C VAL A 204 10.93 -8.42 -3.79
N ALA A 205 10.17 -9.42 -3.36
CA ALA A 205 10.53 -10.82 -3.43
C ALA A 205 9.45 -11.62 -4.19
N ASP A 206 9.86 -12.54 -5.05
CA ASP A 206 8.95 -13.34 -5.88
C ASP A 206 8.31 -14.50 -5.11
N ASN A 207 8.96 -14.95 -4.04
CA ASN A 207 8.49 -16.08 -3.23
C ASN A 207 8.96 -15.98 -1.77
N PRO A 208 8.35 -16.77 -0.85
CA PRO A 208 8.69 -16.73 0.57
C PRO A 208 10.16 -17.04 0.91
N ASN A 209 10.83 -17.92 0.16
CA ASN A 209 12.24 -18.25 0.43
C ASN A 209 13.16 -17.08 0.10
N GLN A 210 12.97 -16.47 -1.09
CA GLN A 210 13.72 -15.29 -1.50
C GLN A 210 13.53 -14.13 -0.53
N LEU A 211 12.32 -13.96 0.00
CA LEU A 211 12.07 -12.97 1.04
C LEU A 211 12.86 -13.27 2.32
N CYS A 212 12.81 -14.50 2.83
CA CYS A 212 13.56 -14.87 4.04
C CYS A 212 15.06 -14.64 3.87
N ASP A 213 15.62 -15.04 2.73
CA ASP A 213 17.05 -14.85 2.43
C ASP A 213 17.40 -13.35 2.31
N LEU A 214 16.50 -12.54 1.74
CA LEU A 214 16.66 -11.08 1.72
C LEU A 214 16.62 -10.49 3.13
N ILE A 215 15.66 -10.88 3.97
CA ILE A 215 15.56 -10.41 5.36
C ILE A 215 16.82 -10.76 6.14
N GLU A 216 17.31 -11.99 6.06
CA GLU A 216 18.52 -12.42 6.78
C GLU A 216 19.77 -11.61 6.36
N ARG A 217 19.95 -11.37 5.04
CA ARG A 217 21.02 -10.50 4.53
C ARG A 217 20.86 -9.07 5.06
N LEU A 218 19.65 -8.54 5.02
CA LEU A 218 19.37 -7.20 5.53
C LEU A 218 19.63 -7.10 7.03
N LEU A 219 19.33 -8.12 7.83
CA LEU A 219 19.65 -8.09 9.26
C LEU A 219 21.17 -8.10 9.50
N ALA A 220 21.94 -8.78 8.65
CA ALA A 220 23.40 -8.89 8.76
C ALA A 220 24.16 -7.67 8.19
N ASP A 221 23.63 -6.99 7.17
CA ASP A 221 24.34 -5.94 6.43
C ASP A 221 23.66 -4.55 6.54
N PRO A 222 24.18 -3.66 7.41
CA PRO A 222 23.69 -2.28 7.51
C PRO A 222 23.84 -1.44 6.24
N ALA A 223 24.85 -1.71 5.41
CA ALA A 223 25.09 -0.96 4.18
C ALA A 223 24.08 -1.34 3.10
N GLU A 224 23.74 -2.63 3.00
CA GLU A 224 22.65 -3.10 2.12
C GLU A 224 21.32 -2.48 2.55
N ARG A 225 21.01 -2.47 3.86
CA ARG A 225 19.81 -1.78 4.38
C ARG A 225 19.76 -0.31 3.99
N ALA A 226 20.86 0.43 4.19
CA ALA A 226 20.94 1.85 3.85
C ALA A 226 20.75 2.08 2.34
N SER A 227 21.21 1.14 1.49
CA SER A 227 20.97 1.17 0.05
C SER A 227 19.49 1.02 -0.29
N LEU A 228 18.82 0.03 0.29
CA LEU A 228 17.40 -0.20 0.03
C LEU A 228 16.51 0.92 0.56
N LEU A 229 16.86 1.54 1.69
CA LEU A 229 16.15 2.72 2.20
C LEU A 229 16.24 3.92 1.23
N ARG A 230 17.36 4.10 0.52
CA ARG A 230 17.45 5.12 -0.55
C ARG A 230 16.54 4.77 -1.74
N THR A 231 16.51 3.51 -2.14
CA THR A 231 15.58 3.03 -3.19
C THR A 231 14.13 3.24 -2.78
N GLN A 232 13.80 3.01 -1.51
CA GLN A 232 12.47 3.25 -0.97
C GLN A 232 12.12 4.75 -0.95
N GLN A 233 13.05 5.63 -0.58
CA GLN A 233 12.82 7.07 -0.66
C GLN A 233 12.52 7.51 -2.10
N ALA A 234 13.31 7.06 -3.07
CA ALA A 234 13.06 7.36 -4.49
C ALA A 234 11.69 6.81 -4.97
N TRP A 235 11.24 5.69 -4.40
CA TRP A 235 9.90 5.18 -4.65
C TRP A 235 8.80 6.06 -4.07
N LEU A 236 8.96 6.56 -2.85
CA LEU A 236 8.03 7.52 -2.25
C LEU A 236 7.99 8.82 -3.06
N ASP A 237 9.15 9.35 -3.46
CA ASP A 237 9.27 10.56 -4.28
C ASP A 237 8.58 10.39 -5.65
N GLY A 238 8.63 9.20 -6.25
CA GLY A 238 7.92 8.90 -7.51
C GLY A 238 6.42 8.59 -7.34
N THR A 239 6.00 8.19 -6.13
CA THR A 239 4.60 7.91 -5.80
C THR A 239 3.84 9.21 -5.50
N PHE A 240 4.55 10.18 -4.94
CA PHE A 240 4.01 11.47 -4.53
C PHE A 240 4.74 12.61 -5.23
N ALA A 241 4.06 13.29 -6.13
CA ALA A 241 4.56 14.54 -6.69
C ALA A 241 3.96 15.70 -5.89
N TYR A 242 4.79 16.68 -5.54
CA TYR A 242 4.28 17.96 -5.09
C TYR A 242 3.69 18.70 -6.29
N GLY A 243 2.38 18.90 -6.27
CA GLY A 243 1.73 19.87 -7.13
C GLY A 243 0.81 20.73 -6.28
N ASP A 244 1.00 22.04 -6.37
CA ASP A 244 0.00 23.03 -5.92
C ASP A 244 -1.07 23.23 -7.01
N ASP A 245 -1.09 22.37 -8.03
CA ASP A 245 -2.12 22.25 -9.07
C ASP A 245 -3.47 21.74 -8.51
N TRP A 246 -3.72 22.03 -7.23
CA TRP A 246 -5.05 21.93 -6.67
C TRP A 246 -5.93 22.83 -7.51
N LEU A 247 -6.92 22.22 -8.18
CA LEU A 247 -7.90 22.95 -8.98
C LEU A 247 -8.36 24.20 -8.21
N PRO A 248 -8.08 25.43 -8.70
CA PRO A 248 -8.56 26.67 -8.07
C PRO A 248 -10.08 26.68 -7.91
N GLU A 249 -10.76 25.88 -8.73
CA GLU A 249 -12.21 25.66 -8.78
C GLU A 249 -12.73 24.82 -7.59
N VAL A 250 -11.85 24.16 -6.83
CA VAL A 250 -12.21 23.41 -5.60
C VAL A 250 -12.17 24.29 -4.35
N THR A 251 -11.47 25.43 -4.41
CA THR A 251 -11.27 26.35 -3.29
C THR A 251 -11.97 27.71 -3.45
N ALA A 252 -12.65 27.94 -4.59
CA ALA A 252 -13.42 29.15 -4.88
C ALA A 252 -14.92 29.03 -4.56
#